data_AF-A0A7S2I5L3-F1
#
_entry.id   AF-A0A7S2I5L3-F1
#
_cell.length_a   1.000
_cell.length_b   1.000
_cell.length_c   1.000
_cell.angle_alpha   90.00
_cell.angle_beta   90.00
_cell.angle_gamma   90.00
#
_symmetry.space_group_name_H-M   'P 1'
#
loop_
_entity.id
_entity.type
_entity.pdbx_description
1 polymer ?
#
loop_
_entity_poly.entity_id
_entity_poly.type
_entity_poly.pdbx_seq_one_letter_code
_entity_poly.pdbx_strand_id
1 'polypeptide(L)'
;LHTFRDNQEQRGEVITKCLTRKGPLIPLEPNDEETPMIPGLVRTSRTVRPDGNLEERRELCSAELFDAVLASGGGLFDEQQMQHGLSWFAQLAVTVAQCHSKDLMHGQLRPEHVLLDNEGRVKVLGFEPCSWREMLRGPRIGNQHALRPAGPLDAPELHGRSHASANELAMADA
;
A
#
# COMPACT_ATOMS: atom_id res chain seq x y z
N LEU A 1 9.12 -16.58 -2.51
CA LEU A 1 9.57 -16.66 -1.10
C LEU A 1 9.46 -15.24 -0.57
N HIS A 2 8.54 -14.98 0.37
CA HIS A 2 8.42 -13.63 0.95
C HIS A 2 9.76 -13.21 1.55
N THR A 3 10.44 -12.25 0.93
CA THR A 3 11.64 -11.66 1.51
C THR A 3 11.18 -10.59 2.51
N PHE A 4 11.00 -11.01 3.76
CA PHE A 4 10.65 -10.08 4.83
C PHE A 4 11.76 -9.03 4.97
N ARG A 5 11.35 -7.75 5.02
CA ARG A 5 12.25 -6.67 5.39
C ARG A 5 12.61 -6.81 6.87
N ASP A 6 13.80 -6.37 7.27
CA ASP A 6 14.36 -6.50 8.64
C ASP A 6 13.45 -6.00 9.78
N ASN A 7 12.39 -5.24 9.46
CA ASN A 7 11.41 -4.71 10.39
C ASN A 7 10.04 -5.42 10.36
N GLN A 8 9.93 -6.61 9.79
CA GLN A 8 8.69 -7.40 9.73
C GLN A 8 8.84 -8.73 10.47
N GLU A 9 7.79 -9.10 11.22
CA GLU A 9 7.68 -10.39 11.89
C GLU A 9 6.37 -11.07 11.44
N GLN A 10 6.46 -12.31 10.97
CA GLN A 10 5.28 -13.13 10.66
C GLN A 10 4.91 -13.98 11.88
N ARG A 11 3.65 -13.93 12.30
CA ARG A 11 3.07 -14.81 13.32
C ARG A 11 1.78 -15.41 12.79
N GLY A 12 1.84 -16.68 12.36
CA GLY A 12 0.72 -17.34 11.68
C GLY A 12 0.34 -16.61 10.39
N GLU A 13 -0.94 -16.25 10.27
CA GLU A 13 -1.54 -15.56 9.12
C GLU A 13 -1.44 -14.02 9.21
N VAL A 14 -0.60 -13.48 10.10
CA VAL A 14 -0.44 -12.04 10.30
C VAL A 14 1.02 -11.64 10.16
N ILE A 15 1.27 -10.56 9.42
CA ILE A 15 2.56 -9.89 9.36
C ILE A 15 2.47 -8.62 10.20
N THR A 16 3.35 -8.48 11.19
CA THR A 16 3.47 -7.28 12.02
C THR A 16 4.71 -6.49 11.60
N LYS A 17 4.56 -5.18 11.47
CA LYS A 17 5.62 -4.25 11.12
C LYS A 17 5.68 -3.13 12.14
N CYS A 18 6.82 -3.00 12.81
CA CYS A 18 7.10 -1.88 13.69
C CYS A 18 7.71 -0.73 12.89
N LEU A 19 7.16 0.47 13.08
CA LEU A 19 7.45 1.66 12.30
C LEU A 19 7.83 2.80 13.24
N THR A 20 8.94 3.47 12.94
CA THR A 20 9.34 4.69 13.64
C THR A 20 8.49 5.86 13.14
N ARG A 21 7.83 6.55 14.07
CA ARG A 21 7.08 7.78 13.79
C ARG A 21 8.02 8.89 13.31
N LYS A 22 7.62 9.61 12.26
CA LYS A 22 8.33 10.79 11.73
C LYS A 22 7.57 12.10 11.93
N GLY A 23 6.27 12.02 12.12
CA GLY A 23 5.38 13.17 12.31
C GLY A 23 4.93 13.39 13.76
N PRO A 24 4.03 14.36 13.98
CA PRO A 24 3.36 14.54 15.27
C PRO A 24 2.56 13.28 15.64
N LEU A 25 2.27 13.11 16.93
CA LEU A 25 1.40 12.02 17.36
C LEU A 25 -0.03 12.49 17.18
N ILE A 26 -0.77 11.79 16.32
CA ILE A 26 -2.14 12.12 15.98
C ILE A 26 -3.01 10.96 16.47
N PRO A 27 -4.07 11.21 17.28
CA PRO A 27 -5.04 10.18 17.59
C PRO A 27 -5.60 9.59 16.30
N LEU A 28 -5.60 8.26 16.18
CA LEU A 28 -6.29 7.59 15.09
C LEU A 28 -7.78 7.62 15.39
N GLU A 29 -8.56 8.04 14.41
CA GLU A 29 -10.01 7.85 14.47
C GLU A 29 -10.30 6.33 14.39
N PRO A 30 -11.37 5.83 15.02
CA PRO A 30 -11.70 4.40 14.99
C PRO A 30 -11.79 3.81 13.57
N ASN A 31 -12.19 4.62 12.58
CA ASN A 31 -12.26 4.20 11.18
C ASN A 31 -10.90 4.14 10.47
N ASP A 32 -9.87 4.77 11.03
CA ASP A 32 -8.50 4.77 10.50
C ASP A 32 -7.65 3.63 11.08
N GLU A 33 -8.09 3.05 12.21
CA GLU A 33 -7.42 1.92 12.86
C GLU A 33 -7.40 0.67 11.96
N GLU A 34 -8.39 0.48 11.10
CA GLU A 34 -8.47 -0.65 10.19
C GLU A 34 -8.68 -0.20 8.74
N THR A 35 -8.22 -1.00 7.77
CA THR A 35 -8.61 -0.77 6.39
C THR A 35 -10.11 -1.05 6.22
N PRO A 36 -10.83 -0.19 5.48
CA PRO A 36 -12.23 -0.45 5.18
C PRO A 36 -12.36 -1.72 4.36
N MET A 37 -13.55 -2.33 4.42
CA MET A 37 -13.89 -3.55 3.68
C MET A 37 -13.99 -3.28 2.17
N ILE A 38 -12.84 -3.22 1.51
CA ILE A 38 -12.68 -3.09 0.06
C ILE A 38 -12.16 -4.42 -0.48
N PRO A 39 -12.89 -5.10 -1.39
CA PRO A 39 -12.36 -6.25 -2.10
C PRO A 39 -11.05 -5.90 -2.80
N GLY A 40 -10.01 -6.71 -2.58
CA GLY A 40 -8.69 -6.46 -3.13
C GLY A 40 -7.81 -5.50 -2.32
N LEU A 41 -8.28 -4.89 -1.24
CA LEU A 41 -7.39 -4.19 -0.30
C LEU A 41 -6.87 -5.18 0.75
N VAL A 42 -5.58 -5.07 1.09
CA VAL A 42 -4.98 -5.84 2.18
C VAL A 42 -5.61 -5.38 3.50
N ARG A 43 -6.15 -6.34 4.26
CA ARG A 43 -6.64 -6.06 5.63
C ARG A 43 -5.47 -5.66 6.50
N THR A 44 -5.55 -4.47 7.07
CA THR A 44 -4.48 -3.90 7.88
C THR A 44 -5.10 -3.22 9.09
N SER A 45 -4.62 -3.55 10.28
CA SER A 45 -4.89 -2.82 11.51
C SER A 45 -3.66 -2.01 11.93
N ARG A 46 -3.91 -0.88 12.56
CA ARG A 46 -2.93 0.17 12.86
C ARG A 46 -3.13 0.57 14.30
N THR A 47 -2.02 0.62 15.03
CA THR A 47 -2.04 1.06 16.42
C THR A 47 -0.85 1.95 16.72
N VAL A 48 -1.06 2.90 17.62
CA VAL A 48 0.02 3.66 18.24
C VAL A 48 0.37 2.95 19.53
N ARG A 49 1.61 2.50 19.66
CA ARG A 49 2.12 1.86 20.87
C ARG A 49 2.34 2.88 21.99
N PRO A 50 2.37 2.47 23.27
CA PRO A 50 2.61 3.38 24.39
C PRO A 50 3.96 4.10 24.34
N ASP A 51 4.96 3.53 23.67
CA ASP A 51 6.28 4.13 23.44
C ASP A 51 6.28 5.18 22.30
N GLY A 52 5.13 5.42 21.67
CA GLY A 52 4.96 6.32 20.54
C GLY A 52 5.40 5.76 19.19
N ASN A 53 5.85 4.49 19.13
CA ASN A 53 6.08 3.79 17.88
C ASN A 53 4.75 3.36 17.26
N LEU A 54 4.78 3.17 15.94
CA LEU A 54 3.63 2.79 15.15
C LEU A 54 3.72 1.30 14.86
N GLU A 55 2.60 0.59 15.01
CA GLU A 55 2.52 -0.83 14.70
C GLU A 55 1.44 -1.06 13.64
N GLU A 56 1.84 -1.68 12.53
CA GLU A 56 0.97 -2.08 11.44
C GLU A 56 0.90 -3.61 11.42
N ARG A 57 -0.32 -4.16 11.46
CA ARG A 57 -0.56 -5.60 11.35
C ARG A 57 -1.38 -5.85 10.11
N ARG A 58 -0.93 -6.74 9.23
CA ARG A 58 -1.61 -7.05 7.98
C ARG A 58 -1.86 -8.54 7.82
N GLU A 59 -2.92 -8.89 7.11
CA GLU A 59 -3.16 -10.27 6.69
C GLU A 59 -1.99 -10.78 5.83
N LEU A 60 -1.67 -12.06 5.97
CA LEU A 60 -0.70 -12.74 5.13
C LEU A 60 -1.29 -12.97 3.74
N CYS A 61 -0.53 -12.58 2.71
CA CYS A 61 -0.82 -12.86 1.31
C CYS A 61 0.06 -14.02 0.83
N SER A 62 -0.37 -14.75 -0.19
CA SER A 62 0.34 -15.94 -0.69
C SER A 62 1.66 -15.59 -1.38
N ALA A 63 1.69 -14.49 -2.14
CA ALA A 63 2.87 -14.04 -2.88
C ALA A 63 2.80 -12.55 -3.24
N GLU A 64 3.94 -11.98 -3.64
CA GLU A 64 3.97 -10.75 -4.42
C GLU A 64 3.61 -11.06 -5.89
N LEU A 65 2.85 -10.18 -6.54
CA LEU A 65 2.40 -10.40 -7.92
C LEU A 65 3.59 -10.51 -8.88
N PHE A 66 4.62 -9.67 -8.70
CA PHE A 66 5.77 -9.66 -9.59
C PHE A 66 6.57 -10.96 -9.51
N ASP A 67 6.77 -11.52 -8.32
CA ASP A 67 7.37 -12.83 -8.12
C ASP A 67 6.57 -13.95 -8.82
N ALA A 68 5.24 -13.89 -8.76
CA ALA A 68 4.37 -14.86 -9.41
C ALA A 68 4.47 -14.80 -10.95
N VAL A 69 4.57 -13.60 -11.52
CA VAL A 69 4.80 -13.42 -12.97
C VAL A 69 6.17 -13.95 -13.36
N LEU A 70 7.22 -13.65 -12.59
CA LEU A 70 8.57 -14.15 -12.84
C LEU A 70 8.63 -15.68 -12.78
N ALA A 71 7.99 -16.28 -11.77
CA ALA A 71 7.90 -17.74 -11.62
C ALA A 71 7.17 -18.42 -12.79
N SER A 72 6.31 -17.68 -13.49
CA SER A 72 5.57 -18.16 -14.67
C SER A 72 6.38 -18.06 -15.99
N GLY A 73 7.67 -17.72 -15.91
CA GLY A 73 8.55 -17.59 -17.09
C GLY A 73 8.73 -16.15 -17.58
N GLY A 74 8.26 -15.15 -16.82
CA GLY A 74 8.57 -13.74 -17.05
C GLY A 74 7.89 -13.09 -18.26
N GLY A 75 6.96 -13.79 -18.93
CA GLY A 75 6.12 -13.18 -19.96
C GLY A 75 4.75 -13.82 -20.05
N LEU A 76 3.83 -13.04 -20.60
CA LEU A 76 2.46 -13.43 -20.91
C LEU A 76 2.43 -13.89 -22.37
N PHE A 77 3.10 -15.01 -22.65
CA PHE A 77 3.39 -15.44 -24.02
C PHE A 77 2.26 -16.28 -24.63
N ASP A 78 1.36 -16.81 -23.79
CA ASP A 78 0.15 -17.49 -24.23
C ASP A 78 -1.13 -16.73 -23.83
N GLU A 79 -2.23 -17.09 -24.49
CA GLU A 79 -3.54 -16.44 -24.30
C GLU A 79 -4.06 -16.57 -22.86
N GLN A 80 -3.76 -17.68 -22.16
CA GLN A 80 -4.21 -17.89 -20.79
C GLN A 80 -3.47 -16.97 -19.82
N GLN A 81 -2.15 -16.87 -19.94
CA GLN A 81 -1.31 -15.97 -19.16
C GLN A 81 -1.74 -14.52 -19.39
N MET A 82 -1.95 -14.13 -20.65
CA MET A 82 -2.41 -12.78 -20.99
C MET A 82 -3.76 -12.46 -20.35
N GLN A 83 -4.72 -13.38 -20.42
CA GLN A 83 -6.02 -13.22 -19.78
C GLN A 83 -5.91 -13.10 -18.26
N HIS A 84 -4.98 -13.84 -17.65
CA HIS A 84 -4.72 -13.78 -16.21
C HIS A 84 -4.12 -12.42 -15.82
N GLY A 85 -3.17 -11.91 -16.60
CA GLY A 85 -2.59 -10.58 -16.43
C GLY A 85 -3.61 -9.46 -16.54
N LEU A 86 -4.50 -9.52 -17.54
CA LEU A 86 -5.61 -8.56 -17.69
C LEU A 86 -6.58 -8.62 -16.51
N SER A 87 -6.86 -9.82 -15.99
CA SER A 87 -7.70 -10.00 -14.80
C SER A 87 -7.07 -9.33 -13.57
N TRP A 88 -5.77 -9.52 -13.34
CA TRP A 88 -5.06 -8.84 -12.24
C TRP A 88 -5.08 -7.33 -12.40
N PHE A 89 -4.82 -6.82 -13.60
CA PHE A 89 -4.86 -5.38 -13.88
C PHE A 89 -6.25 -4.79 -13.62
N ALA A 90 -7.31 -5.47 -14.07
CA ALA A 90 -8.69 -5.04 -13.82
C ALA A 90 -9.02 -5.01 -12.32
N GLN A 91 -8.62 -6.03 -11.57
CA GLN A 91 -8.82 -6.08 -10.11
C GLN A 91 -8.06 -4.95 -9.40
N LEU A 92 -6.80 -4.70 -9.80
CA LEU A 92 -5.99 -3.60 -9.27
C LEU A 92 -6.67 -2.26 -9.51
N ALA A 93 -7.06 -1.97 -10.75
CA ALA A 93 -7.70 -0.70 -11.12
C ALA A 93 -9.02 -0.47 -10.37
N VAL A 94 -9.87 -1.50 -10.26
CA VAL A 94 -11.12 -1.43 -9.47
C VAL A 94 -10.83 -1.14 -8.00
N THR A 95 -9.82 -1.81 -7.43
CA THR A 95 -9.48 -1.63 -6.01
C THR A 95 -8.95 -0.23 -5.72
N VAL A 96 -8.06 0.30 -6.58
CA VAL A 96 -7.51 1.66 -6.47
C VAL A 96 -8.65 2.68 -6.51
N ALA A 97 -9.57 2.57 -7.47
CA ALA A 97 -10.72 3.46 -7.57
C ALA A 97 -11.62 3.40 -6.32
N GLN A 98 -11.84 2.20 -5.76
CA GLN A 98 -12.60 2.05 -4.52
C GLN A 98 -11.87 2.67 -3.32
N CYS A 99 -10.54 2.58 -3.25
CA CYS A 99 -9.75 3.22 -2.20
C CYS A 99 -9.89 4.74 -2.27
N HIS A 100 -9.74 5.33 -3.47
CA HIS A 100 -9.91 6.76 -3.69
C HIS A 100 -11.32 7.24 -3.31
N SER A 101 -12.36 6.44 -3.57
CA SER A 101 -13.73 6.77 -3.14
C SER A 101 -13.95 6.83 -1.61
N LYS A 102 -12.97 6.36 -0.84
CA LYS A 102 -12.94 6.37 0.63
C LYS A 102 -11.84 7.28 1.20
N ASP A 103 -11.34 8.23 0.40
CA ASP A 103 -10.25 9.14 0.78
C ASP A 103 -8.95 8.42 1.21
N LEU A 104 -8.77 7.19 0.71
CA LEU A 104 -7.53 6.44 0.84
C LEU A 104 -6.72 6.62 -0.43
N MET A 105 -5.54 7.19 -0.29
CA MET A 105 -4.56 7.29 -1.36
C MET A 105 -3.32 6.47 -0.98
N HIS A 106 -2.55 6.07 -1.97
CA HIS A 106 -1.20 5.55 -1.78
C HIS A 106 -0.18 6.62 -2.19
N GLY A 107 -0.36 7.17 -3.39
CA GLY A 107 0.38 8.27 -4.01
C GLY A 107 1.78 7.96 -4.51
N GLN A 108 2.28 6.75 -4.27
CA GLN A 108 3.64 6.32 -4.63
C GLN A 108 3.70 4.79 -4.73
N LEU A 109 2.72 4.20 -5.44
CA LEU A 109 2.50 2.75 -5.61
C LEU A 109 3.69 2.09 -6.31
N ARG A 110 4.00 0.83 -5.96
CA ARG A 110 5.11 0.06 -6.52
C ARG A 110 4.70 -1.39 -6.76
N PRO A 111 5.38 -2.14 -7.62
CA PRO A 111 5.09 -3.56 -7.87
C PRO A 111 5.04 -4.41 -6.59
N GLU A 112 5.95 -4.17 -5.65
CA GLU A 112 6.01 -4.82 -4.33
C GLU A 112 4.80 -4.55 -3.41
N HIS A 113 3.93 -3.60 -3.78
CA HIS A 113 2.67 -3.35 -3.06
C HIS A 113 1.49 -4.11 -3.67
N VAL A 114 1.69 -4.85 -4.75
CA VAL A 114 0.65 -5.69 -5.37
C VAL A 114 0.93 -7.14 -4.99
N LEU A 115 0.04 -7.70 -4.18
CA LEU A 115 0.12 -9.05 -3.62
C LEU A 115 -0.98 -9.93 -4.21
N LEU A 116 -0.90 -11.23 -3.93
CA LEU A 116 -1.91 -12.23 -4.28
C LEU A 116 -2.45 -12.89 -3.02
N ASP A 117 -3.77 -13.14 -2.96
CA ASP A 117 -4.36 -14.00 -1.94
C ASP A 117 -4.17 -15.49 -2.26
N ASN A 118 -4.68 -16.38 -1.40
CA ASN A 118 -4.54 -17.83 -1.58
C ASN A 118 -5.30 -18.38 -2.80
N GLU A 119 -6.20 -17.59 -3.39
CA GLU A 119 -6.93 -17.92 -4.61
C GLU A 119 -6.34 -17.22 -5.85
N GLY A 120 -5.21 -16.53 -5.71
CA GLY A 120 -4.52 -15.85 -6.81
C GLY A 120 -5.18 -14.53 -7.24
N ARG A 121 -6.01 -13.91 -6.39
CA ARG A 121 -6.62 -12.60 -6.65
C ARG A 121 -5.76 -11.48 -6.10
N VAL A 122 -5.86 -10.30 -6.72
CA VAL A 122 -5.03 -9.14 -6.36
C VAL A 122 -5.41 -8.60 -4.99
N LYS A 123 -4.37 -8.28 -4.22
CA LYS A 123 -4.43 -7.60 -2.92
C LYS A 123 -3.43 -6.44 -2.92
N VAL A 124 -3.89 -5.20 -2.84
CA VAL A 124 -3.02 -4.00 -2.79
C VAL A 124 -2.73 -3.59 -1.35
N LEU A 125 -1.48 -3.22 -1.10
CA LEU A 125 -0.98 -2.72 0.17
C LEU A 125 -0.72 -1.21 0.09
N GLY A 126 -0.72 -0.52 1.24
CA GLY A 126 -0.14 0.83 1.35
C GLY A 126 -1.10 1.98 1.09
N PHE A 127 -2.38 1.69 0.90
CA PHE A 127 -3.45 2.69 0.97
C PHE A 127 -3.71 3.05 2.44
N GLU A 128 -3.41 4.29 2.78
CA GLU A 128 -3.32 4.78 4.15
C GLU A 128 -4.21 6.01 4.33
N PRO A 129 -4.91 6.15 5.48
CA PRO A 129 -5.62 7.37 5.80
C PRO A 129 -4.67 8.55 6.04
N CYS A 130 -5.19 9.77 5.95
CA CYS A 130 -4.43 11.00 6.08
C CYS A 130 -3.63 11.09 7.39
N SER A 131 -4.27 10.72 8.50
CA SER A 131 -3.71 10.72 9.86
C SER A 131 -2.47 9.82 9.96
N TRP A 132 -2.60 8.57 9.49
CA TRP A 132 -1.51 7.59 9.48
C TRP A 132 -0.34 8.03 8.59
N ARG A 133 -0.64 8.56 7.40
CA ARG A 133 0.38 9.08 6.49
C ARG A 133 1.19 10.21 7.13
N GLU A 134 0.54 11.14 7.82
CA GLU A 134 1.23 12.25 8.50
C GLU A 134 2.17 11.73 9.60
N MET A 135 1.71 10.76 10.41
CA MET A 135 2.57 10.15 11.43
C MET A 135 3.78 9.41 10.82
N LEU A 136 3.61 8.74 9.67
CA LEU A 136 4.66 7.95 9.04
C LEU A 136 5.63 8.76 8.17
N ARG A 137 5.14 9.78 7.46
CA ARG A 137 5.92 10.50 6.45
C ARG A 137 6.44 11.84 6.97
N GLY A 138 5.77 12.43 7.94
CA GLY A 138 6.10 13.75 8.49
C GLY A 138 4.91 14.71 8.46
N PRO A 139 5.07 15.90 9.07
CA PRO A 139 4.00 16.88 9.20
C PRO A 139 3.50 17.38 7.83
N ARG A 140 2.25 17.84 7.79
CA ARG A 140 1.69 18.50 6.60
C ARG A 140 2.20 19.93 6.44
N ILE A 141 2.22 20.42 5.21
CA ILE A 141 2.37 21.84 4.89
C ILE A 141 1.07 22.30 4.22
N GLY A 142 0.28 23.10 4.93
CA GLY A 142 -1.07 23.46 4.48
C GLY A 142 -1.92 22.20 4.28
N ASN A 143 -2.45 22.00 3.07
CA ASN A 143 -3.22 20.80 2.71
C ASN A 143 -2.37 19.65 2.15
N GLN A 144 -1.05 19.80 2.06
CA GLN A 144 -0.16 18.83 1.41
C GLN A 144 0.48 17.86 2.41
N HIS A 145 0.63 16.60 2.00
CA HIS A 145 1.23 15.53 2.78
C HIS A 145 2.70 15.34 2.38
N ALA A 146 3.55 15.05 3.36
CA ALA A 146 4.94 14.72 3.14
C ALA A 146 5.09 13.47 2.26
N LEU A 147 6.01 13.55 1.29
CA LEU A 147 6.35 12.47 0.37
C LEU A 147 7.57 11.68 0.86
N ARG A 148 7.65 10.40 0.50
CA ARG A 148 8.95 9.71 0.53
C ARG A 148 9.79 10.19 -0.66
N PRO A 149 11.13 10.05 -0.63
CA PRO A 149 11.95 10.30 -1.81
C PRO A 149 11.38 9.59 -3.05
N ALA A 150 11.29 10.33 -4.16
CA ALA A 150 10.79 9.80 -5.42
C ALA A 150 11.73 8.70 -5.94
N GLY A 151 11.14 7.63 -6.47
CA GLY A 151 11.83 6.55 -7.16
C GLY A 151 11.43 6.48 -8.63
N PRO A 152 12.11 5.64 -9.44
CA PRO A 152 11.93 5.59 -10.89
C PRO A 152 10.52 5.24 -11.39
N LEU A 153 9.71 4.63 -10.52
CA LEU A 153 8.34 4.19 -10.82
C LEU A 153 7.28 5.18 -10.32
N ASP A 154 7.68 6.25 -9.64
CA ASP A 154 6.74 7.27 -9.19
C ASP A 154 6.35 8.18 -10.35
N ALA A 155 5.19 8.83 -10.24
CA ALA A 155 4.72 9.74 -11.25
C ALA A 155 5.68 10.95 -11.42
N PRO A 156 5.98 11.40 -12.65
CA PRO A 156 6.96 12.47 -12.91
C PRO A 156 6.61 13.78 -12.20
N GLU A 157 5.33 14.10 -12.03
CA GLU A 157 4.83 15.29 -11.33
C GLU A 157 5.14 15.31 -9.84
N LEU A 158 5.52 14.17 -9.24
CA LEU A 158 5.97 14.09 -7.84
C LEU A 158 7.49 14.26 -7.69
N HIS A 159 8.25 14.25 -8.78
CA HIS A 159 9.70 14.34 -8.72
C HIS A 159 10.17 15.73 -8.27
N GLY A 160 11.18 15.76 -7.40
CA GLY A 160 11.72 17.01 -6.83
C GLY A 160 10.81 17.68 -5.80
N ARG A 161 9.65 17.09 -5.47
CA ARG A 161 8.71 17.62 -4.48
C ARG A 161 8.94 16.96 -3.12
N SER A 162 8.73 17.74 -2.06
CA SER A 162 8.68 17.23 -0.69
C SER A 162 7.25 16.92 -0.22
N HIS A 163 6.25 17.58 -0.82
CA HIS A 163 4.84 17.46 -0.43
C HIS A 163 3.91 17.47 -1.66
N ALA A 164 2.76 16.80 -1.52
CA ALA A 164 1.68 16.81 -2.50
C ALA A 164 0.31 16.78 -1.80
N SER A 165 -0.70 17.38 -2.42
CA SER A 165 -2.09 17.32 -1.96
C SER A 165 -2.68 15.93 -2.12
N ALA A 166 -3.75 15.62 -1.37
CA ALA A 166 -4.45 14.33 -1.49
C ALA A 166 -4.91 14.05 -2.94
N ASN A 167 -5.37 15.09 -3.65
CA ASN A 167 -5.76 14.98 -5.05
C ASN A 167 -4.59 14.60 -5.96
N GLU A 168 -3.42 15.22 -5.80
CA GLU A 168 -2.22 14.88 -6.58
C GLU A 168 -1.72 13.46 -6.28
N LEU A 169 -1.84 13.01 -5.02
CA LEU A 169 -1.52 11.63 -4.66
C LEU A 169 -2.49 10.63 -5.31
N ALA A 170 -3.80 10.92 -5.31
CA ALA A 170 -4.77 10.07 -5.97
C ALA A 170 -4.55 10.01 -7.49
N MET A 171 -4.20 11.13 -8.12
CA MET A 171 -3.83 11.18 -9.54
C MET A 171 -2.57 10.36 -9.85
N ALA A 172 -1.59 10.34 -8.95
CA ALA A 172 -0.37 9.54 -9.11
C ALA A 172 -0.57 8.02 -8.93
N ASP A 173 -1.72 7.60 -8.40
CA ASP A 173 -2.09 6.18 -8.29
C ASP A 173 -2.81 5.64 -9.55
N ALA A 174 -3.22 6.53 -10.46
CA ALA A 174 -4.02 6.22 -11.66
C ALA A 174 -3.16 6.06 -12.92
#